data_AF-A0A355DLT2-F1
#
_entry.id   AF-A0A355DLT2-F1
#
_cell.length_a   1.000
_cell.length_b   1.000
_cell.length_c   1.000
_cell.angle_alpha   90.00
_cell.angle_beta   90.00
_cell.angle_gamma   90.00
#
_symmetry.space_group_name_H-M   'P 1'
#
loop_
_entity.id
_entity.type
_entity.pdbx_description
1 polymer ?
#
loop_
_entity_poly.entity_id
_entity_poly.type
_entity_poly.pdbx_seq_one_letter_code
_entity_poly.pdbx_strand_id
1 'polypeptide(L)'
;MDRRMSGMDGYEATREIRRKQSGTRTRAQLTNSSFPIFPSAMIALIASTLEDEQTSALSVGCNDLIGKPSFPKEDIFEATNNYIEVLYV
;
A
#
# COMPACT_ATOMS: atom_id res chain seq x y z
N MET A 1 0.88 5.50 0.90
CA MET A 1 -0.43 6.17 0.82
C MET A 1 -0.61 7.02 2.05
N ASP A 2 -0.62 8.34 1.90
CA ASP A 2 -0.98 9.25 2.98
C ASP A 2 -2.46 9.11 3.29
N ARG A 3 -2.84 8.93 4.56
CA ARG A 3 -4.26 8.92 4.94
C ARG A 3 -4.89 10.29 4.69
N ARG A 4 -4.22 11.37 5.08
CA ARG A 4 -4.77 12.73 4.98
C ARG A 4 -4.37 13.37 3.65
N MET A 5 -5.12 13.04 2.60
CA MET A 5 -4.98 13.67 1.27
C MET A 5 -6.08 14.72 1.05
N SER A 6 -5.80 15.74 0.23
CA SER A 6 -6.82 16.67 -0.24
C SER A 6 -7.68 16.03 -1.32
N GLY A 7 -9.00 16.24 -1.27
CA GLY A 7 -9.96 15.70 -2.23
C GLY A 7 -10.53 14.33 -1.86
N MET A 8 -9.70 13.30 -1.71
CA MET A 8 -10.10 11.92 -1.38
C MET A 8 -9.23 11.36 -0.25
N ASP A 9 -9.82 10.61 0.69
CA ASP A 9 -9.07 9.94 1.77
C ASP A 9 -8.13 8.85 1.22
N GLY A 10 -6.94 8.72 1.81
CA GLY A 10 -5.97 7.68 1.45
C GLY A 10 -6.54 6.27 1.55
N TYR A 11 -7.41 6.02 2.52
CA TYR A 11 -8.06 4.71 2.64
C TYR A 11 -9.09 4.46 1.54
N GLU A 12 -9.80 5.48 1.10
CA GLU A 12 -10.72 5.36 -0.03
C GLU A 12 -9.95 5.07 -1.32
N ALA A 13 -8.84 5.76 -1.54
CA ALA A 13 -7.95 5.49 -2.66
C ALA A 13 -7.41 4.04 -2.62
N THR A 14 -6.96 3.55 -1.46
CA THR A 14 -6.49 2.17 -1.30
C THR A 14 -7.59 1.15 -1.62
N ARG A 15 -8.82 1.34 -1.11
CA ARG A 15 -9.96 0.46 -1.42
C ARG A 15 -10.22 0.40 -2.92
N GLU A 16 -10.19 1.56 -3.58
CA GLU A 16 -10.45 1.66 -5.01
C GLU A 16 -9.33 1.00 -5.85
N ILE A 17 -8.07 1.16 -5.45
CA ILE A 17 -6.94 0.44 -6.06
C ILE A 17 -7.12 -1.06 -5.92
N ARG A 18 -7.41 -1.57 -4.71
CA ARG A 18 -7.63 -3.01 -4.47
C ARG A 18 -8.81 -3.55 -5.30
N ARG A 19 -9.92 -2.83 -5.33
CA ARG A 19 -11.11 -3.19 -6.14
C ARG A 19 -10.74 -3.33 -7.62
N LYS A 20 -10.01 -2.35 -8.18
CA LYS A 20 -9.54 -2.38 -9.56
C LYS A 20 -8.57 -3.54 -9.80
N GLN A 21 -7.61 -3.78 -8.90
CA GLN A 21 -6.64 -4.87 -9.01
C GLN A 21 -7.29 -6.25 -9.02
N SER A 22 -8.29 -6.48 -8.16
CA SER A 22 -9.05 -7.73 -8.16
C SER A 22 -9.77 -7.95 -9.49
N GLY A 23 -10.43 -6.93 -10.04
CA GLY A 23 -11.08 -7.00 -11.34
C GLY A 23 -10.09 -7.20 -12.51
N THR A 24 -8.94 -6.54 -12.48
CA THR A 24 -7.90 -6.67 -13.51
C THR A 24 -7.26 -8.05 -13.48
N ARG A 25 -7.03 -8.65 -12.30
CA ARG A 25 -6.56 -10.05 -12.19
C ARG A 25 -7.52 -11.03 -12.84
N THR A 26 -8.82 -10.90 -12.58
CA THR A 26 -9.84 -11.71 -13.25
C THR A 26 -9.79 -11.54 -14.76
N ARG A 27 -9.63 -10.29 -15.24
CA ARG A 27 -9.58 -9.98 -16.67
C ARG A 27 -8.28 -10.45 -17.36
N ALA A 28 -7.14 -10.39 -16.70
CA ALA A 28 -5.86 -10.88 -17.21
C ALA A 28 -5.70 -12.41 -17.11
N GLN A 29 -6.50 -13.09 -16.30
CA GLN A 29 -6.67 -14.54 -16.42
C GLN A 29 -7.51 -14.91 -17.65
N LEU A 30 -8.46 -14.05 -18.04
CA LEU A 30 -9.33 -14.27 -19.21
C LEU A 30 -8.66 -13.89 -20.54
N THR A 31 -7.90 -12.80 -20.56
CA THR A 31 -7.07 -12.43 -21.70
C THR A 31 -5.69 -13.01 -21.42
N ASN A 32 -5.20 -14.00 -22.19
CA ASN A 32 -3.88 -14.66 -22.02
C ASN A 32 -2.70 -13.66 -22.07
N SER A 33 -2.63 -12.70 -21.15
CA SER A 33 -1.63 -11.65 -21.12
C SER A 33 -0.36 -12.27 -20.58
N SER A 34 0.71 -12.17 -21.34
CA SER A 34 2.00 -12.78 -21.03
C SER A 34 2.69 -12.19 -19.80
N PHE A 35 2.14 -11.12 -19.21
CA PHE A 35 2.69 -10.46 -18.03
C PHE A 35 1.83 -10.75 -16.79
N PRO A 36 2.39 -11.36 -15.74
CA PRO A 36 1.67 -11.59 -14.49
C PRO A 36 1.29 -10.26 -13.82
N ILE A 37 0.02 -10.14 -13.41
CA ILE A 37 -0.46 -8.99 -12.65
C ILE A 37 -0.25 -9.23 -11.15
N PHE A 38 0.80 -8.61 -10.63
CA PHE A 38 1.10 -8.59 -9.21
C PHE A 38 0.25 -7.55 -8.47
N PRO A 39 -0.11 -7.80 -7.20
CA PRO A 39 -0.79 -6.79 -6.40
C PRO A 39 0.23 -5.70 -6.03
N SER A 40 -0.17 -4.43 -6.09
CA SER A 40 0.72 -3.37 -5.63
C SER A 40 0.95 -3.48 -4.12
N ALA A 41 2.21 -3.35 -3.69
CA ALA A 41 2.53 -3.09 -2.29
C ALA A 41 2.05 -1.68 -1.91
N MET A 42 1.26 -1.57 -0.83
CA MET A 42 0.72 -0.29 -0.36
C MET A 42 1.06 -0.10 1.12
N ILE A 43 1.89 0.89 1.41
CA ILE A 43 2.32 1.25 2.78
C ILE A 43 1.54 2.50 3.21
N ALA A 44 0.79 2.47 4.30
CA ALA A 44 0.04 3.62 4.83
C ALA A 44 0.96 4.59 5.58
N LEU A 45 0.75 5.91 5.42
CA LEU A 45 1.42 6.92 6.22
C LEU A 45 0.39 7.51 7.20
N ILE A 46 0.56 7.22 8.49
CA ILE A 46 -0.41 7.56 9.54
C ILE A 46 0.20 8.48 10.60
N ALA A 47 -0.59 9.42 11.12
CA ALA A 47 -0.08 10.45 12.02
C ALA A 47 0.23 9.95 13.44
N SER A 48 -0.29 8.78 13.81
CA SER A 48 -0.05 8.12 15.09
C SER A 48 -0.04 6.62 14.88
N THR A 49 0.90 5.91 15.51
CA THR A 49 1.02 4.45 15.41
C THR A 49 0.13 3.69 16.41
N LEU A 50 -0.93 4.33 16.91
CA LEU A 50 -1.92 3.66 17.77
C LEU A 50 -2.45 2.38 17.11
N GLU A 51 -2.63 1.31 17.89
CA GLU A 51 -3.05 -0.02 17.42
C GLU A 51 -4.35 0.02 16.59
N ASP A 52 -5.28 0.92 16.94
CA ASP A 52 -6.52 1.13 16.19
C ASP A 52 -6.28 1.63 14.76
N GLU A 53 -5.29 2.51 14.57
CA GLU A 53 -4.92 3.01 13.24
C GLU A 53 -4.23 1.93 12.42
N GLN A 54 -3.43 1.06 13.04
CA GLN A 54 -2.80 -0.07 12.37
C GLN A 54 -3.84 -1.07 11.87
N THR A 55 -4.77 -1.46 12.74
CA THR A 55 -5.88 -2.36 12.39
C THR A 55 -6.72 -1.77 11.26
N SER A 56 -6.97 -0.46 11.30
CA SER A 56 -7.68 0.25 10.23
C SER A 56 -6.93 0.21 8.90
N ALA A 57 -5.62 0.46 8.88
CA ALA A 57 -4.81 0.43 7.67
C ALA A 57 -4.78 -0.97 7.02
N LEU A 58 -4.59 -2.01 7.84
CA LEU A 58 -4.56 -3.40 7.37
C LEU A 58 -5.92 -3.83 6.81
N SER A 59 -7.04 -3.49 7.49
CA SER A 59 -8.39 -3.84 7.02
C SER A 59 -8.77 -3.21 5.68
N VAL A 60 -8.20 -2.05 5.38
CA VAL A 60 -8.37 -1.33 4.11
C VAL A 60 -7.58 -1.98 2.96
N GLY A 61 -6.64 -2.87 3.28
CA GLY A 61 -5.81 -3.58 2.32
C GLY A 61 -4.43 -2.95 2.11
N CYS A 62 -3.94 -2.14 3.06
CA CYS A 62 -2.52 -1.79 3.11
C CYS A 62 -1.70 -3.01 3.56
N ASN A 63 -0.47 -3.10 3.06
CA ASN A 63 0.50 -4.13 3.44
C ASN A 63 1.25 -3.76 4.72
N ASP A 64 1.51 -2.46 4.89
CA ASP A 64 2.30 -1.94 6.00
C ASP A 64 1.86 -0.53 6.38
N LEU A 65 2.49 0.03 7.42
CA LEU A 65 2.31 1.38 7.89
C LEU A 65 3.62 2.02 8.35
N ILE A 66 3.73 3.33 8.17
CA ILE A 66 4.82 4.15 8.70
C ILE A 66 4.20 5.34 9.42
N GLY A 67 4.69 5.61 10.64
CA GLY A 67 4.24 6.72 11.48
C GLY A 67 4.82 8.07 11.06
N LYS A 68 4.00 9.13 11.09
CA LYS A 68 4.44 10.54 11.05
C LYS A 68 4.61 11.03 12.50
N PRO A 69 5.46 12.03 12.83
CA PRO A 69 6.03 13.08 11.96
C PRO A 69 7.52 12.91 11.63
N SER A 70 8.24 12.04 12.33
CA SER A 70 9.64 11.72 12.05
C SER A 70 9.67 10.56 11.08
N PHE A 71 9.53 10.83 9.78
CA PHE A 71 9.63 9.84 8.71
C PHE A 71 11.11 9.44 8.58
N PRO A 72 11.61 8.39 9.26
CA PRO A 72 13.01 8.06 9.19
C PRO A 72 13.26 7.51 7.80
N LYS A 73 14.36 7.89 7.17
CA LYS A 73 14.71 7.32 5.86
C LYS A 73 14.88 5.81 5.97
N GLU A 74 15.35 5.33 7.12
CA GLU A 74 15.49 3.92 7.47
C GLU A 74 14.18 3.14 7.28
N ASP A 75 13.05 3.58 7.87
CA ASP A 75 11.76 2.89 7.76
C ASP A 75 11.28 2.75 6.31
N ILE A 76 11.50 3.80 5.49
CA ILE A 76 11.13 3.77 4.07
C ILE A 76 12.02 2.78 3.32
N PHE A 77 13.33 2.78 3.59
CA PHE A 77 14.25 1.86 2.95
C PHE A 77 13.99 0.42 3.36
N GLU A 78 13.73 0.16 4.65
CA GLU A 78 13.35 -1.15 5.16
C GLU A 78 12.06 -1.63 4.53
N ALA A 79 11.00 -0.81 4.53
CA ALA A 79 9.74 -1.18 3.91
C ALA A 79 9.90 -1.43 2.40
N THR A 80 10.68 -0.61 1.70
CA THR A 80 10.91 -0.80 0.26
C THR A 80 11.72 -2.08 -0.01
N ASN A 81 12.73 -2.38 0.80
CA ASN A 81 13.48 -3.63 0.72
C ASN A 81 12.57 -4.84 1.00
N ASN A 82 11.68 -4.76 2.00
CA ASN A 82 10.77 -5.85 2.37
C ASN A 82 9.73 -6.18 1.29
N TYR A 83 9.23 -5.19 0.55
CA TYR A 83 8.16 -5.40 -0.44
C TYR A 83 8.60 -5.43 -1.90
N ILE A 84 9.77 -4.87 -2.23
CA ILE A 84 10.28 -4.77 -3.61
C ILE A 84 11.64 -5.47 -3.76
N GLU A 85 12.23 -5.98 -2.67
CA GLU A 85 13.53 -6.70 -2.67
C GLU A 85 14.67 -5.86 -3.27
N VAL A 86 14.71 -4.57 -2.94
CA VAL A 86 15.71 -3.63 -3.47
C VAL A 86 16.90 -3.50 -2.51
N LEU A 87 18.09 -3.82 -3.01
CA LEU A 87 19.36 -3.52 -2.33
C LEU A 87 19.77 -2.07 -2.60
N TYR A 88 19.89 -1.28 -1.53
CA TYR A 88 20.43 0.08 -1.58
C TYR A 88 21.97 0.03 -1.51
N VAL A 89 22.65 0.82 -2.36
CA VAL A 89 24.12 0.94 -2.46
C VAL A 89 24.55 2.36 -2.14
#